data_AF-M1JLC4-F1
#
_entry.id   AF-M1JLC4-F1
#
_cell.length_a   1.000
_cell.length_b   1.000
_cell.length_c   1.000
_cell.angle_alpha   90.00
_cell.angle_beta   90.00
_cell.angle_gamma   90.00
#
_symmetry.space_group_name_H-M   'P 1'
#
loop_
_entity.id
_entity.type
_entity.pdbx_description
1 polymer ?
#
loop_
_entity_poly.entity_id
_entity_poly.type
_entity_poly.pdbx_seq_one_letter_code
_entity_poly.pdbx_strand_id
1 'polypeptide(L)'
;MDLLKKALRDPEACQMSPEEIVVGGKKVPPKQMVKFKGTETKEYTFEQVLFYLLNRDKKYTVYMTLCRESGIGKIYYTDQKIIVEEIENFKETSIAARIDGPDFRYIGLRDYSYLGYLCRKEDEGRPTIYYAIVPQSVSSPVNLSNIKEFFEEGKCSDGIRISEVEKVELDLDGFKLVAVDDVGGFTSEDWKRVVCIFLDGSKWQTGRWNIRDVGEIFNTIPTFYFARRGTQSNLYMRNYNATEIGVHDGKVGRSSLSSIKERIKGCILGI
;
A
#
# COMPACT_ATOMS: atom_id res chain seq x y z
N MET A 1 -26.60 -4.03 33.95
CA MET A 1 -27.94 -3.47 34.22
C MET A 1 -29.06 -4.36 33.70
N ASP A 2 -29.01 -4.86 32.45
CA ASP A 2 -30.07 -5.74 31.89
C ASP A 2 -30.33 -7.01 32.70
N LEU A 3 -29.26 -7.63 33.21
CA LEU A 3 -29.37 -8.82 34.06
C LEU A 3 -30.06 -8.51 35.38
N LEU A 4 -29.77 -7.36 36.01
CA LEU A 4 -30.44 -6.93 37.23
C LEU A 4 -31.91 -6.59 36.97
N LYS A 5 -32.23 -6.03 35.81
CA LYS A 5 -33.62 -5.79 35.39
C LYS A 5 -34.40 -7.09 35.14
N LYS A 6 -33.74 -8.11 34.59
CA LYS A 6 -34.31 -9.45 34.48
C LYS A 6 -34.52 -10.09 35.85
N ALA A 7 -33.54 -10.00 36.75
CA ALA A 7 -33.67 -10.48 38.12
C ALA A 7 -34.79 -9.78 38.91
N LEU A 8 -35.02 -8.49 38.64
CA LEU A 8 -36.13 -7.73 39.24
C LEU A 8 -37.51 -8.22 38.75
N ARG A 9 -37.60 -8.70 37.50
CA ARG A 9 -38.85 -9.16 36.88
C ARG A 9 -39.13 -10.63 37.14
N ASP A 10 -38.09 -11.46 37.18
CA ASP A 10 -38.16 -12.90 37.38
C ASP A 10 -37.09 -13.33 38.40
N PRO A 11 -37.42 -13.28 39.70
CA PRO A 11 -36.51 -13.66 40.77
C PRO A 11 -36.18 -15.16 40.77
N GLU A 12 -37.07 -16.01 40.26
CA GLU A 12 -36.93 -17.47 40.27
C GLU A 12 -35.91 -17.96 39.24
N ALA A 13 -35.65 -17.18 38.18
CA ALA A 13 -34.66 -17.47 37.15
C ALA A 13 -33.20 -17.11 37.56
N CYS A 14 -32.95 -16.78 38.83
CA CYS A 14 -31.65 -16.36 39.34
C CYS A 14 -31.04 -17.43 40.25
N GLN A 15 -29.81 -17.85 39.95
CA GLN A 15 -29.03 -18.75 40.80
C GLN A 15 -27.77 -18.03 41.27
N MET A 16 -27.56 -17.98 42.59
CA MET A 16 -26.36 -17.43 43.21
C MET A 16 -25.50 -18.57 43.75
N SER A 17 -24.25 -18.67 43.27
CA SER A 17 -23.21 -19.50 43.88
C SER A 17 -22.02 -18.62 44.27
N PRO A 18 -21.18 -19.04 45.24
CA PRO A 18 -20.03 -18.25 45.70
C PRO A 18 -19.00 -17.93 44.61
N GLU A 19 -18.97 -18.74 43.54
CA GLU A 19 -17.99 -18.62 42.46
C GLU A 19 -18.61 -17.99 41.19
N GLU A 20 -19.89 -18.26 40.91
CA GLU A 20 -20.59 -17.78 39.71
C GLU A 20 -22.05 -17.40 40.00
N ILE A 21 -22.51 -16.26 39.47
CA ILE A 21 -23.92 -15.88 39.50
C ILE A 21 -24.52 -16.10 38.10
N VAL A 22 -25.62 -16.83 38.01
CA VAL A 22 -26.35 -17.08 36.76
C VAL A 22 -27.68 -16.36 36.79
N VAL A 23 -27.87 -15.43 35.85
CA VAL A 23 -29.14 -14.70 35.69
C VAL A 23 -29.63 -14.86 34.25
N GLY A 24 -30.75 -15.56 34.06
CA GLY A 24 -31.34 -15.78 32.74
C GLY A 24 -30.38 -16.45 31.73
N GLY A 25 -29.59 -17.42 32.20
CA GLY A 25 -28.62 -18.19 31.40
C GLY A 25 -27.28 -17.50 31.13
N LYS A 26 -27.06 -16.27 31.61
CA LYS A 26 -25.77 -15.56 31.50
C LYS A 26 -25.00 -15.64 32.83
N LYS A 27 -23.72 -16.03 32.75
CA LYS A 27 -22.80 -16.09 33.89
C LYS A 27 -22.16 -14.73 34.15
N VAL A 28 -22.13 -14.30 35.40
CA VAL A 28 -21.56 -13.02 35.85
C VAL A 28 -20.69 -13.25 37.09
N PRO A 29 -19.51 -12.64 37.18
CA PRO A 29 -18.67 -12.73 38.37
C PRO A 29 -19.32 -12.00 39.57
N PRO A 30 -19.41 -12.63 40.76
CA PRO A 30 -20.08 -12.05 41.94
C PRO A 30 -19.52 -10.68 42.37
N LYS A 31 -18.20 -10.52 42.28
CA LYS A 31 -17.47 -9.30 42.70
C LYS A 31 -17.43 -8.21 41.63
N GLN A 32 -18.20 -8.32 40.55
CA GLN A 32 -18.28 -7.26 39.55
C GLN A 32 -18.89 -6.00 40.17
N MET A 33 -18.21 -4.87 40.03
CA MET A 33 -18.68 -3.60 40.56
C MET A 33 -19.80 -3.02 39.69
N VAL A 34 -20.84 -2.49 40.32
CA VAL A 34 -21.97 -1.80 39.68
C VAL A 34 -22.08 -0.40 40.26
N LYS A 35 -22.09 0.60 39.39
CA LYS A 35 -22.24 2.02 39.77
C LYS A 35 -23.66 2.47 39.45
N PHE A 36 -24.28 3.14 40.42
CA PHE A 36 -25.61 3.74 40.29
C PHE A 36 -25.48 5.27 40.32
N LYS A 37 -26.27 5.96 39.48
CA LYS A 37 -26.34 7.42 39.44
C LYS A 37 -26.97 7.92 40.74
N GLY A 38 -26.22 8.68 41.53
CA GLY A 38 -26.65 9.19 42.84
C GLY A 38 -26.05 8.45 44.04
N THR A 39 -25.33 7.34 43.83
CA THR A 39 -24.53 6.68 44.88
C THR A 39 -23.04 6.96 44.69
N GLU A 40 -22.67 8.19 44.31
CA GLU A 40 -21.29 8.52 43.89
C GLU A 40 -20.22 8.26 44.96
N THR A 41 -20.62 8.24 46.24
CA THR A 41 -19.73 7.98 47.38
C THR A 41 -19.55 6.49 47.72
N LYS A 42 -20.37 5.59 47.15
CA LYS A 42 -20.40 4.18 47.51
C LYS A 42 -20.53 3.29 46.27
N GLU A 43 -19.67 2.28 46.19
CA GLU A 43 -19.71 1.30 45.12
C GLU A 43 -20.25 -0.04 45.65
N TYR A 44 -21.15 -0.67 44.88
CA TYR A 44 -21.79 -1.93 45.26
C TYR A 44 -21.35 -3.04 44.30
N THR A 45 -21.25 -4.27 44.79
CA THR A 45 -21.00 -5.44 43.93
C THR A 45 -22.30 -5.99 43.37
N PHE A 46 -22.20 -6.70 42.24
CA PHE A 46 -23.33 -7.34 41.58
C PHE A 46 -24.03 -8.33 42.51
N GLU A 47 -23.26 -9.08 43.30
CA GLU A 47 -23.76 -9.99 44.34
C GLU A 47 -24.62 -9.25 45.38
N GLN A 48 -24.17 -8.10 45.88
CA GLN A 48 -24.91 -7.31 46.87
C GLN A 48 -26.23 -6.81 46.30
N VAL A 49 -26.21 -6.30 45.07
CA VAL A 49 -27.42 -5.81 44.39
C VAL A 49 -28.39 -6.94 44.12
N LEU A 50 -27.92 -8.07 43.60
CA LEU A 50 -28.78 -9.21 43.33
C LEU A 50 -29.39 -9.78 44.63
N PHE A 51 -28.59 -9.93 45.68
CA PHE A 51 -29.06 -10.41 46.97
C PHE A 51 -30.14 -9.51 47.56
N TYR A 52 -29.99 -8.18 47.42
CA TYR A 52 -31.02 -7.22 47.79
C TYR A 52 -32.29 -7.39 46.96
N LEU A 53 -32.18 -7.52 45.63
CA LEU A 53 -33.33 -7.68 44.74
C LEU A 53 -34.14 -8.94 45.06
N LEU A 54 -33.48 -10.05 45.40
CA LEU A 54 -34.12 -11.31 45.79
C LEU A 54 -34.85 -11.24 47.14
N ASN A 55 -34.45 -10.30 48.03
CA ASN A 55 -35.00 -10.15 49.38
C ASN A 55 -35.73 -8.82 49.58
N ARG A 56 -36.18 -8.18 48.50
CA ARG A 56 -36.78 -6.82 48.53
C ARG A 56 -38.09 -6.74 49.32
N ASP A 57 -38.80 -7.86 49.42
CA ASP A 57 -40.07 -8.03 50.11
C ASP A 57 -39.90 -8.08 51.64
N LYS A 58 -38.68 -8.36 52.11
CA LYS A 58 -38.36 -8.44 53.53
C LYS A 58 -38.07 -7.05 54.10
N LYS A 59 -38.48 -6.85 55.35
CA LYS A 59 -38.13 -5.63 56.10
C LYS A 59 -36.61 -5.48 56.20
N TYR A 60 -36.11 -4.24 56.18
CA TYR A 60 -34.68 -3.94 56.23
C TYR A 60 -33.95 -4.60 57.41
N THR A 61 -34.59 -4.70 58.57
CA THR A 61 -34.03 -5.37 59.75
C THR A 61 -33.75 -6.85 59.50
N VAL A 62 -34.64 -7.55 58.79
CA VAL A 62 -34.50 -8.97 58.43
C VAL A 62 -33.44 -9.13 57.34
N TYR A 63 -33.45 -8.26 56.33
CA TYR A 63 -32.42 -8.22 55.29
C TYR A 63 -31.01 -8.08 55.88
N MET A 64 -30.83 -7.20 56.85
CA MET A 64 -29.55 -7.00 57.52
C MET A 64 -29.02 -8.26 58.23
N THR A 65 -29.91 -9.05 58.83
CA THR A 65 -29.55 -10.35 59.42
C THR A 65 -29.14 -11.35 58.35
N LEU A 66 -29.90 -11.44 57.26
CA LEU A 66 -29.61 -12.33 56.13
C LEU A 66 -28.27 -12.01 55.44
N CYS A 67 -27.92 -10.73 55.32
CA CYS A 67 -26.62 -10.32 54.79
C CYS A 67 -25.47 -10.80 55.68
N ARG A 68 -25.63 -10.74 57.01
CA ARG A 68 -24.61 -11.22 57.96
C ARG A 68 -24.45 -12.74 57.90
N GLU A 69 -25.56 -13.47 57.82
CA GLU A 69 -25.55 -14.94 57.71
C GLU A 69 -24.93 -15.41 56.40
N SER A 70 -25.18 -14.68 55.31
CA SER A 70 -24.66 -15.03 53.98
C SER A 70 -23.26 -14.48 53.70
N GLY A 71 -22.69 -13.66 54.60
CA GLY A 71 -21.40 -13.00 54.40
C GLY A 71 -21.37 -11.95 53.28
N ILE A 72 -22.53 -11.51 52.80
CA ILE A 72 -22.68 -10.55 51.70
C ILE A 72 -22.79 -9.13 52.27
N GLY A 73 -22.13 -8.16 51.63
CA GLY A 73 -22.21 -6.76 52.05
C GLY A 73 -23.64 -6.20 51.96
N LYS A 74 -24.01 -5.34 52.91
CA LYS A 74 -25.33 -4.71 52.94
C LYS A 74 -25.41 -3.54 51.96
N ILE A 75 -26.61 -3.33 51.44
CA ILE A 75 -26.99 -2.09 50.73
C ILE A 75 -27.61 -1.14 51.74
N TYR A 76 -27.17 0.11 51.74
CA TYR A 76 -27.67 1.12 52.66
C TYR A 76 -29.11 1.50 52.32
N TYR A 77 -29.93 1.70 53.35
CA TYR A 77 -31.34 2.07 53.21
C TYR A 77 -31.59 3.30 52.32
N THR A 78 -30.69 4.30 52.37
CA THR A 78 -30.77 5.51 51.52
C THR A 78 -30.67 5.21 50.02
N ASP A 79 -29.95 4.15 49.67
CA ASP A 79 -29.55 3.88 48.29
C ASP A 79 -30.47 2.82 47.66
N GLN A 80 -31.26 2.10 48.47
CA GLN A 80 -32.22 1.09 48.06
C GLN A 80 -33.21 1.60 47.01
N LYS A 81 -33.83 2.75 47.27
CA LYS A 81 -34.82 3.35 46.36
C LYS A 81 -34.17 3.80 45.05
N ILE A 82 -32.99 4.42 45.13
CA ILE A 82 -32.22 4.90 43.97
C ILE A 82 -31.85 3.74 43.04
N ILE A 83 -31.35 2.65 43.62
CA ILE A 83 -30.95 1.45 42.89
C ILE A 83 -32.14 0.83 42.15
N VAL A 84 -33.29 0.70 42.82
CA VAL A 84 -34.50 0.13 42.21
C VAL A 84 -35.01 1.03 41.08
N GLU A 85 -35.14 2.34 41.33
CA GLU A 85 -35.61 3.30 40.33
C GLU A 85 -34.70 3.34 39.10
N GLU A 86 -33.38 3.26 39.29
CA GLU A 86 -32.44 3.24 38.17
C GLU A 86 -32.52 1.94 37.36
N ILE A 87 -32.69 0.78 38.02
CA ILE A 87 -32.86 -0.52 37.34
C ILE A 87 -34.18 -0.55 36.55
N GLU A 88 -35.27 -0.01 37.13
CA GLU A 88 -36.58 0.06 36.47
C GLU A 88 -36.57 1.00 35.26
N ASN A 89 -36.02 2.20 35.46
CA ASN A 89 -35.95 3.25 34.45
C ASN A 89 -34.83 3.02 33.41
N PHE A 90 -33.98 2.01 33.61
CA PHE A 90 -32.98 1.63 32.61
C PHE A 90 -33.69 1.18 31.32
N LYS A 91 -33.75 2.07 30.33
CA LYS A 91 -34.20 1.75 28.97
C LYS A 91 -32.99 1.19 28.21
N GLU A 92 -33.17 0.02 27.61
CA GLU A 92 -32.16 -0.61 26.78
C GLU A 92 -31.94 0.27 25.56
N THR A 93 -30.89 1.09 25.59
CA THR A 93 -30.40 1.79 24.41
C THR A 93 -29.57 0.78 23.62
N SER A 94 -30.18 -0.30 23.17
CA SER A 94 -29.62 -1.10 22.08
C SER A 94 -29.81 -0.27 20.80
N ILE A 95 -28.95 0.73 20.61
CA ILE A 95 -28.76 1.26 19.27
C ILE A 95 -28.09 0.11 18.54
N ALA A 96 -28.90 -0.69 17.83
CA ALA A 96 -28.40 -1.49 16.74
C ALA A 96 -27.85 -0.49 15.74
N ALA A 97 -26.59 -0.09 15.94
CA ALA A 97 -25.84 0.60 14.93
C ALA A 97 -25.74 -0.39 13.79
N ARG A 98 -26.66 -0.27 12.83
CA ARG A 98 -26.32 -0.64 11.47
C ARG A 98 -25.18 0.32 11.13
N ILE A 99 -23.96 -0.20 11.25
CA ILE A 99 -22.89 0.31 10.42
C ILE A 99 -23.42 0.01 9.03
N ASP A 100 -24.07 1.00 8.41
CA ASP A 100 -24.15 1.01 6.97
C ASP A 100 -22.69 0.84 6.55
N GLY A 101 -22.38 -0.29 5.91
CA GLY A 101 -21.12 -0.38 5.18
C GLY A 101 -21.07 0.77 4.17
N PRO A 102 -20.08 0.81 3.29
CA PRO A 102 -20.24 1.56 2.05
C PRO A 102 -21.33 0.88 1.19
N ASP A 103 -22.56 0.82 1.67
CA ASP A 103 -23.74 0.78 0.86
C ASP A 103 -23.59 2.02 -0.04
N PHE A 104 -23.36 1.72 -1.31
CA PHE A 104 -23.08 2.60 -2.45
C PHE A 104 -24.16 3.69 -2.69
N ARG A 105 -24.75 4.26 -1.65
CA ARG A 105 -25.90 5.18 -1.71
C ARG A 105 -25.50 6.65 -1.75
N TYR A 106 -24.21 6.96 -1.62
CA TYR A 106 -23.68 8.33 -1.78
C TYR A 106 -22.78 8.53 -2.99
N ILE A 107 -22.62 7.51 -3.82
CA ILE A 107 -22.21 7.72 -5.21
C ILE A 107 -23.54 7.93 -5.91
N GLY A 108 -23.97 9.20 -6.06
CA GLY A 108 -25.12 9.48 -6.91
C GLY A 108 -24.92 8.78 -8.26
N LEU A 109 -25.98 8.48 -9.00
CA LEU A 109 -25.88 8.05 -10.41
C LEU A 109 -25.31 9.18 -11.32
N ARG A 110 -24.40 9.99 -10.81
CA ARG A 110 -23.55 10.86 -11.59
C ARG A 110 -22.58 9.98 -12.33
N ASP A 111 -22.45 10.26 -13.61
CA ASP A 111 -21.40 9.70 -14.41
C ASP A 111 -20.05 10.15 -13.84
N TYR A 112 -19.38 9.25 -13.13
CA TYR A 112 -18.02 9.45 -12.61
C TYR A 112 -16.95 8.99 -13.61
N SER A 113 -17.28 8.77 -14.89
CA SER A 113 -16.28 8.49 -15.93
C SER A 113 -15.18 9.55 -15.99
N TYR A 114 -15.49 10.79 -15.61
CA TYR A 114 -14.52 11.87 -15.50
C TYR A 114 -13.46 11.65 -14.41
N LEU A 115 -13.78 10.90 -13.34
CA LEU A 115 -12.77 10.50 -12.35
C LEU A 115 -11.72 9.59 -13.00
N GLY A 116 -12.11 8.76 -13.97
CA GLY A 116 -11.17 8.00 -14.79
C GLY A 116 -10.20 8.91 -15.57
N TYR A 117 -10.66 10.08 -16.03
CA TYR A 117 -9.80 11.09 -16.66
C TYR A 117 -8.89 11.79 -15.63
N LEU A 118 -9.39 12.08 -14.43
CA LEU A 118 -8.61 12.71 -13.35
C LEU A 118 -7.56 11.78 -12.74
N CYS A 119 -7.86 10.49 -12.58
CA CYS A 119 -6.89 9.49 -12.15
C CYS A 119 -5.88 9.18 -13.26
N ARG A 120 -6.31 9.14 -14.53
CA ARG A 120 -5.37 9.10 -15.67
C ARG A 120 -4.46 10.31 -15.69
N LYS A 121 -4.91 11.48 -15.23
CA LYS A 121 -4.07 12.68 -15.10
C LYS A 121 -2.87 12.52 -14.16
N GLU A 122 -2.95 11.63 -13.16
CA GLU A 122 -1.79 11.27 -12.33
C GLU A 122 -0.83 10.31 -13.05
N ASP A 123 -1.35 9.45 -13.93
CA ASP A 123 -0.55 8.65 -14.87
C ASP A 123 -0.05 9.45 -16.10
N GLU A 124 -0.69 10.58 -16.46
CA GLU A 124 -0.35 11.46 -17.60
C GLU A 124 1.01 12.15 -17.44
N GLY A 125 1.60 12.13 -16.24
CA GLY A 125 2.99 12.57 -16.02
C GLY A 125 4.03 11.55 -16.50
N ARG A 126 3.67 10.26 -16.64
CA ARG A 126 4.58 9.22 -17.08
C ARG A 126 4.44 9.00 -18.60
N PRO A 127 5.51 9.16 -19.38
CA PRO A 127 5.47 8.91 -20.81
C PRO A 127 4.93 7.51 -21.11
N THR A 128 3.91 7.42 -21.98
CA THR A 128 3.41 6.12 -22.46
C THR A 128 4.45 5.38 -23.32
N ILE A 129 5.43 6.13 -23.84
CA ILE A 129 6.49 5.65 -24.72
C ILE A 129 7.79 6.33 -24.32
N TYR A 130 8.84 5.52 -24.16
CA TYR A 130 10.21 5.96 -23.91
C TYR A 130 11.10 5.69 -25.12
N TYR A 131 12.20 6.44 -25.26
CA TYR A 131 13.12 6.30 -26.38
C TYR A 131 14.45 5.66 -25.97
N ALA A 132 14.93 4.73 -26.79
CA ALA A 132 16.29 4.19 -26.73
C ALA A 132 17.05 4.61 -27.99
N ILE A 133 18.12 5.38 -27.85
CA ILE A 133 18.92 5.80 -29.00
C ILE A 133 19.93 4.70 -29.31
N VAL A 134 19.98 4.23 -30.55
CA VAL A 134 20.94 3.21 -31.01
C VAL A 134 21.82 3.74 -32.14
N PRO A 135 23.00 3.18 -32.39
CA PRO A 135 23.84 3.59 -33.51
C PRO A 135 23.22 3.19 -34.85
N GLN A 136 23.34 4.08 -35.85
CA GLN A 136 23.03 3.77 -37.25
C GLN A 136 24.12 2.92 -37.92
N SER A 137 25.31 2.84 -37.31
CA SER A 137 26.48 2.23 -37.94
C SER A 137 26.41 0.71 -38.04
N VAL A 138 26.77 0.18 -39.21
CA VAL A 138 27.00 -1.26 -39.46
C VAL A 138 28.23 -1.81 -38.72
N SER A 139 29.11 -0.92 -38.26
CA SER A 139 30.27 -1.30 -37.44
C SER A 139 29.92 -1.53 -35.98
N SER A 140 28.76 -1.01 -35.54
CA SER A 140 28.26 -1.19 -34.17
C SER A 140 27.82 -2.64 -33.95
N PRO A 141 28.12 -3.26 -32.79
CA PRO A 141 27.62 -4.59 -32.45
C PRO A 141 26.09 -4.67 -32.26
N VAL A 142 25.45 -3.51 -32.08
CA VAL A 142 23.99 -3.36 -31.93
C VAL A 142 23.51 -2.15 -32.72
N ASN A 143 22.46 -2.33 -33.51
CA ASN A 143 21.73 -1.28 -34.23
C ASN A 143 20.23 -1.65 -34.31
N LEU A 144 19.41 -0.87 -35.04
CA LEU A 144 17.98 -1.14 -35.17
C LEU A 144 17.63 -2.54 -35.70
N SER A 145 18.48 -3.17 -36.51
CA SER A 145 18.15 -4.49 -37.09
C SER A 145 18.28 -5.66 -36.11
N ASN A 146 19.04 -5.51 -35.02
CA ASN A 146 19.23 -6.57 -34.02
C ASN A 146 18.97 -6.13 -32.56
N ILE A 147 18.52 -4.88 -32.33
CA ILE A 147 18.28 -4.35 -30.99
C ILE A 147 17.30 -5.21 -30.19
N LYS A 148 16.31 -5.82 -30.85
CA LYS A 148 15.35 -6.70 -30.20
C LYS A 148 16.00 -7.97 -29.66
N GLU A 149 16.80 -8.65 -30.49
CA GLU A 149 17.56 -9.84 -30.08
C GLU A 149 18.60 -9.52 -28.99
N PHE A 150 19.18 -8.31 -29.04
CA PHE A 150 20.07 -7.83 -27.99
C PHE A 150 19.34 -7.67 -26.65
N PHE A 151 18.17 -7.02 -26.63
CA PHE A 151 17.40 -6.86 -25.40
C PHE A 151 16.87 -8.19 -24.85
N GLU A 152 16.49 -9.12 -25.70
CA GLU A 152 15.94 -10.42 -25.28
C GLU A 152 17.04 -11.39 -24.82
N GLU A 153 18.11 -11.53 -25.61
CA GLU A 153 19.11 -12.61 -25.46
C GLU A 153 20.54 -12.12 -25.21
N GLY A 154 20.80 -10.82 -25.32
CA GLY A 154 22.15 -10.25 -25.23
C GLY A 154 23.01 -10.55 -26.46
N LYS A 155 22.40 -10.95 -27.59
CA LYS A 155 23.12 -11.20 -28.84
C LYS A 155 23.55 -9.89 -29.50
N CYS A 156 24.79 -9.88 -29.94
CA CYS A 156 25.40 -8.84 -30.77
C CYS A 156 25.86 -9.48 -32.08
N SER A 157 26.04 -8.68 -33.12
CA SER A 157 26.48 -9.19 -34.41
C SER A 157 27.52 -8.26 -35.03
N ASP A 158 28.48 -8.83 -35.74
CA ASP A 158 29.47 -8.05 -36.48
C ASP A 158 29.02 -7.92 -37.94
N GLY A 159 29.20 -6.73 -38.53
CA GLY A 159 28.85 -6.50 -39.93
C GLY A 159 27.34 -6.52 -40.19
N ILE A 160 26.60 -5.85 -39.32
CA ILE A 160 25.13 -5.81 -39.36
C ILE A 160 24.68 -4.98 -40.57
N ARG A 161 23.53 -5.34 -41.16
CA ARG A 161 22.93 -4.53 -42.23
C ARG A 161 22.42 -3.20 -41.67
N ILE A 162 22.38 -2.20 -42.54
CA ILE A 162 21.62 -0.97 -42.26
C ILE A 162 20.16 -1.39 -42.14
N SER A 163 19.51 -0.94 -41.08
CA SER A 163 18.08 -1.16 -40.90
C SER A 163 17.29 -0.38 -41.95
N GLU A 164 16.30 -1.02 -42.56
CA GLU A 164 15.33 -0.35 -43.44
C GLU A 164 14.18 0.29 -42.64
N VAL A 165 14.06 -0.04 -41.35
CA VAL A 165 13.05 0.53 -40.46
C VAL A 165 13.62 1.71 -39.67
N GLU A 166 12.81 2.76 -39.54
CA GLU A 166 13.14 3.99 -38.79
C GLU A 166 13.08 3.80 -37.26
N LYS A 167 12.30 2.81 -36.80
CA LYS A 167 12.10 2.54 -35.38
C LYS A 167 11.76 1.09 -35.09
N VAL A 168 12.09 0.63 -33.89
CA VAL A 168 11.75 -0.71 -33.39
C VAL A 168 11.12 -0.62 -32.02
N GLU A 169 9.96 -1.24 -31.85
CA GLU A 169 9.28 -1.32 -30.55
C GLU A 169 9.87 -2.45 -29.69
N LEU A 170 10.10 -2.14 -28.42
CA LEU A 170 10.65 -3.01 -27.40
C LEU A 170 9.75 -2.98 -26.17
N ASP A 171 9.64 -4.13 -25.49
CA ASP A 171 8.99 -4.22 -24.18
C ASP A 171 10.04 -4.53 -23.12
N LEU A 172 10.07 -3.72 -22.07
CA LEU A 172 10.95 -3.93 -20.92
C LEU A 172 10.09 -3.97 -19.66
N ASP A 173 9.78 -5.16 -19.16
CA ASP A 173 8.97 -5.37 -17.94
C ASP A 173 7.62 -4.60 -17.99
N GLY A 174 6.97 -4.52 -19.16
CA GLY A 174 5.72 -3.77 -19.36
C GLY A 174 5.89 -2.27 -19.66
N PHE A 175 7.12 -1.75 -19.71
CA PHE A 175 7.41 -0.43 -20.26
C PHE A 175 7.62 -0.51 -21.77
N LYS A 176 6.91 0.34 -22.51
CA LYS A 176 7.07 0.45 -23.97
C LYS A 176 8.24 1.36 -24.32
N LEU A 177 9.25 0.79 -24.95
CA LEU A 177 10.39 1.53 -25.49
C LEU A 177 10.33 1.51 -27.02
N VAL A 178 10.81 2.60 -27.61
CA VAL A 178 11.00 2.73 -29.06
C VAL A 178 12.47 3.01 -29.30
N ALA A 179 13.15 2.07 -29.94
CA ALA A 179 14.51 2.25 -30.40
C ALA A 179 14.52 3.07 -31.69
N VAL A 180 15.38 4.08 -31.77
CA VAL A 180 15.60 4.96 -32.93
C VAL A 180 17.09 5.17 -33.16
N ASP A 181 17.51 5.39 -34.41
CA ASP A 181 18.90 5.69 -34.76
C ASP A 181 19.12 7.14 -35.26
N ASP A 182 18.06 7.81 -35.71
CA ASP A 182 18.05 9.24 -36.02
C ASP A 182 17.24 10.05 -34.99
N VAL A 183 17.86 11.12 -34.48
CA VAL A 183 17.28 12.04 -33.50
C VAL A 183 17.27 13.49 -34.01
N GLY A 184 17.54 13.72 -35.30
CA GLY A 184 17.54 15.06 -35.89
C GLY A 184 16.21 15.81 -35.73
N GLY A 185 15.09 15.08 -35.66
CA GLY A 185 13.75 15.62 -35.44
C GLY A 185 13.30 15.74 -33.98
N PHE A 186 14.14 15.37 -33.01
CA PHE A 186 13.72 15.33 -31.60
C PHE A 186 13.49 16.73 -31.03
N THR A 187 12.34 16.91 -30.39
CA THR A 187 12.03 18.11 -29.60
C THR A 187 12.60 17.99 -28.18
N SER A 188 12.61 19.09 -27.42
CA SER A 188 13.03 19.05 -26.02
C SER A 188 12.18 18.10 -25.16
N GLU A 189 10.91 17.88 -25.51
CA GLU A 189 10.05 16.90 -24.82
C GLU A 189 10.39 15.46 -25.17
N ASP A 190 10.84 15.19 -26.41
CA ASP A 190 11.29 13.85 -26.80
C ASP A 190 12.59 13.47 -26.07
N TRP A 191 13.52 14.43 -25.93
CA TRP A 191 14.76 14.25 -25.16
C TRP A 191 14.52 13.90 -23.69
N LYS A 192 13.46 14.44 -23.07
CA LYS A 192 13.06 14.06 -21.69
C LYS A 192 12.57 12.62 -21.57
N ARG A 193 12.18 12.00 -22.68
CA ARG A 193 11.68 10.61 -22.75
C ARG A 193 12.76 9.61 -23.13
N VAL A 194 13.98 10.07 -23.43
CA VAL A 194 15.11 9.19 -23.71
C VAL A 194 15.60 8.56 -22.41
N VAL A 195 15.63 7.24 -22.37
CA VAL A 195 15.95 6.46 -21.15
C VAL A 195 17.27 5.71 -21.27
N CYS A 196 17.79 5.56 -22.48
CA CYS A 196 19.15 5.11 -22.71
C CYS A 196 19.70 5.49 -24.06
N ILE A 197 21.03 5.51 -24.14
CA ILE A 197 21.79 5.79 -25.34
C ILE A 197 22.84 4.69 -25.53
N PHE A 198 22.84 4.06 -26.69
CA PHE A 198 23.89 3.16 -27.13
C PHE A 198 24.78 3.86 -28.15
N LEU A 199 26.09 3.79 -27.92
CA LEU A 199 27.11 4.44 -28.73
C LEU A 199 28.01 3.42 -29.42
N ASP A 200 28.42 3.73 -30.64
CA ASP A 200 29.45 2.99 -31.39
C ASP A 200 30.88 3.51 -31.11
N GLY A 201 31.01 4.57 -30.31
CA GLY A 201 32.26 5.21 -29.97
C GLY A 201 32.75 6.25 -31.00
N SER A 202 32.07 6.40 -32.13
CA SER A 202 32.43 7.40 -33.14
C SER A 202 31.94 8.80 -32.75
N LYS A 203 32.72 9.83 -33.07
CA LYS A 203 32.27 11.23 -32.96
C LYS A 203 31.14 11.57 -33.93
N TRP A 204 31.01 10.80 -35.00
CA TRP A 204 30.03 11.03 -36.05
C TRP A 204 28.60 10.76 -35.56
N GLN A 205 28.41 9.79 -34.66
CA GLN A 205 27.09 9.47 -34.13
C GLN A 205 26.44 10.67 -33.44
N THR A 206 27.16 11.38 -32.57
CA THR A 206 26.65 12.53 -31.82
C THR A 206 26.72 13.84 -32.59
N GLY A 207 27.56 13.92 -33.64
CA GLY A 207 27.78 15.14 -34.43
C GLY A 207 26.56 15.65 -35.21
N ARG A 208 25.52 14.81 -35.39
CA ARG A 208 24.27 15.18 -36.05
C ARG A 208 23.13 15.54 -35.09
N TRP A 209 23.39 15.46 -33.78
CA TRP A 209 22.35 15.73 -32.79
C TRP A 209 22.19 17.22 -32.55
N ASN A 210 20.96 17.70 -32.48
CA ASN A 210 20.67 19.11 -32.19
C ASN A 210 20.78 19.41 -30.68
N ILE A 211 21.97 19.18 -30.11
CA ILE A 211 22.25 19.27 -28.68
C ILE A 211 23.47 20.14 -28.45
N ARG A 212 23.39 21.06 -27.47
CA ARG A 212 24.48 21.99 -27.13
C ARG A 212 25.60 21.32 -26.35
N ASP A 213 25.25 20.50 -25.37
CA ASP A 213 26.19 19.79 -24.50
C ASP A 213 25.87 18.30 -24.44
N VAL A 214 26.65 17.51 -25.17
CA VAL A 214 26.53 16.05 -25.19
C VAL A 214 26.97 15.45 -23.85
N GLY A 215 27.87 16.11 -23.12
CA GLY A 215 28.35 15.66 -21.81
C GLY A 215 27.28 15.74 -20.74
N GLU A 216 26.45 16.79 -20.75
CA GLU A 216 25.28 16.91 -19.87
C GLU A 216 24.33 15.72 -20.05
N ILE A 217 24.02 15.38 -21.30
CA ILE A 217 23.13 14.25 -21.60
C ILE A 217 23.70 12.94 -21.10
N PHE A 218 24.99 12.68 -21.30
CA PHE A 218 25.62 11.45 -20.84
C PHE A 218 25.71 11.37 -19.30
N ASN A 219 25.65 12.52 -18.61
CA ASN A 219 25.56 12.55 -17.16
C ASN A 219 24.15 12.27 -16.64
N THR A 220 23.11 12.66 -17.39
CA THR A 220 21.71 12.49 -16.98
C THR A 220 21.11 11.16 -17.43
N ILE A 221 21.46 10.71 -18.64
CA ILE A 221 20.85 9.55 -19.29
C ILE A 221 21.84 8.37 -19.29
N PRO A 222 21.41 7.17 -18.88
CA PRO A 222 22.22 5.97 -18.96
C PRO A 222 22.78 5.76 -20.37
N THR A 223 24.08 5.97 -20.50
CA THR A 223 24.79 5.90 -21.78
C THR A 223 25.75 4.72 -21.77
N PHE A 224 25.71 3.94 -22.83
CA PHE A 224 26.48 2.72 -22.99
C PHE A 224 27.25 2.76 -24.29
N TYR A 225 28.49 2.26 -24.31
CA TYR A 225 29.25 2.08 -25.54
C TYR A 225 29.83 0.68 -25.60
N PHE A 226 29.84 0.09 -26.80
CA PHE A 226 30.37 -1.25 -26.97
C PHE A 226 31.88 -1.21 -27.20
N ALA A 227 32.63 -1.92 -26.37
CA ALA A 227 34.06 -2.12 -26.54
C ALA A 227 34.35 -3.50 -27.11
N ARG A 228 35.11 -3.53 -28.21
CA ARG A 228 35.69 -4.75 -28.77
C ARG A 228 37.04 -5.04 -28.14
N ARG A 229 37.27 -6.31 -27.80
CA ARG A 229 38.53 -6.79 -27.22
C ARG A 229 39.70 -6.48 -28.16
N GLY A 230 40.74 -5.80 -27.65
CA GLY A 230 41.95 -5.47 -28.41
C GLY A 230 41.93 -4.11 -29.13
N THR A 231 40.80 -3.41 -29.13
CA THR A 231 40.72 -2.03 -29.64
C THR A 231 41.16 -1.07 -28.54
N GLN A 232 42.01 -0.09 -28.85
CA GLN A 232 42.36 0.94 -27.86
C GLN A 232 41.08 1.62 -27.36
N SER A 233 40.90 1.69 -26.04
CA SER A 233 39.80 2.41 -25.40
C SER A 233 39.67 3.79 -26.03
N ASN A 234 38.48 4.12 -26.50
CA ASN A 234 38.27 5.29 -27.32
C ASN A 234 38.55 6.56 -26.49
N LEU A 235 39.65 7.28 -26.79
CA LEU A 235 40.09 8.48 -26.07
C LEU A 235 38.99 9.53 -25.95
N TYR A 236 38.08 9.57 -26.93
CA TYR A 236 36.93 10.45 -26.91
C TYR A 236 35.92 10.08 -25.82
N MET A 237 35.63 8.78 -25.64
CA MET A 237 34.64 8.31 -24.67
C MET A 237 35.16 8.31 -23.23
N ARG A 238 36.48 8.34 -23.01
CA ARG A 238 37.07 8.41 -21.66
C ARG A 238 36.68 9.64 -20.86
N ASN A 239 36.35 10.75 -21.53
CA ASN A 239 35.98 12.00 -20.88
C ASN A 239 34.48 12.12 -20.61
N TYR A 240 33.69 11.11 -20.97
CA TYR A 240 32.24 11.10 -20.82
C TYR A 240 31.80 10.03 -19.81
N ASN A 241 30.66 10.27 -19.16
CA ASN A 241 30.02 9.30 -18.28
C ASN A 241 29.29 8.22 -19.09
N ALA A 242 30.04 7.41 -19.83
CA ALA A 242 29.51 6.30 -20.62
C ALA A 242 30.03 4.97 -20.07
N THR A 243 29.12 4.00 -19.92
CA THR A 243 29.45 2.67 -19.40
C THR A 243 29.95 1.77 -20.54
N GLU A 244 31.14 1.24 -20.36
CA GLU A 244 31.74 0.30 -21.32
C GLU A 244 31.07 -1.07 -21.22
N ILE A 245 30.58 -1.57 -22.35
CA ILE A 245 30.04 -2.92 -22.48
C ILE A 245 31.04 -3.77 -23.25
N GLY A 246 31.62 -4.75 -22.56
CA GLY A 246 32.45 -5.78 -23.19
C GLY A 246 31.58 -6.75 -24.00
N VAL A 247 31.88 -6.90 -25.29
CA VAL A 247 31.26 -7.91 -26.15
C VAL A 247 32.23 -9.09 -26.30
N HIS A 248 31.75 -10.30 -26.00
CA HIS A 248 32.50 -11.55 -26.09
C HIS A 248 31.76 -12.53 -27.00
N ASP A 249 32.41 -13.00 -28.06
CA ASP A 249 31.87 -13.96 -29.03
C ASP A 249 30.47 -13.58 -29.55
N GLY A 250 30.28 -12.29 -29.86
CA GLY A 250 28.99 -11.78 -30.34
C GLY A 250 27.89 -11.79 -29.29
N LYS A 251 28.23 -11.80 -27.99
CA LYS A 251 27.26 -11.70 -26.90
C LYS A 251 27.75 -10.81 -25.78
N VAL A 252 26.80 -10.20 -25.09
CA VAL A 252 27.02 -9.51 -23.81
C VAL A 252 26.73 -10.48 -22.67
N GLY A 253 27.54 -10.43 -21.61
CA GLY A 253 27.35 -11.25 -20.42
C GLY A 253 25.97 -10.99 -19.80
N ARG A 254 25.32 -12.04 -19.25
CA ARG A 254 24.00 -11.90 -18.64
C ARG A 254 23.96 -10.86 -17.51
N SER A 255 25.02 -10.79 -16.70
CA SER A 255 25.15 -9.79 -15.64
C SER A 255 25.18 -8.35 -16.20
N SER A 256 25.91 -8.13 -17.28
CA SER A 256 25.96 -6.84 -17.96
C SER A 256 24.61 -6.47 -18.60
N LEU A 257 23.94 -7.43 -19.24
CA LEU A 257 22.61 -7.21 -19.81
C LEU A 257 21.57 -6.86 -18.73
N SER A 258 21.57 -7.58 -17.60
CA SER A 258 20.71 -7.26 -16.47
C SER A 258 21.00 -5.86 -15.91
N SER A 259 22.27 -5.49 -15.78
CA SER A 259 22.65 -4.15 -15.30
C SER A 259 22.20 -3.03 -16.25
N ILE A 260 22.25 -3.26 -17.57
CA ILE A 260 21.72 -2.31 -18.56
C ILE A 260 20.21 -2.12 -18.36
N LYS A 261 19.46 -3.22 -18.28
CA LYS A 261 18.01 -3.19 -18.08
C LYS A 261 17.63 -2.51 -16.76
N GLU A 262 18.34 -2.80 -15.68
CA GLU A 262 18.11 -2.16 -14.38
C GLU A 262 18.37 -0.66 -14.43
N ARG A 263 19.43 -0.20 -15.10
CA ARG A 263 19.71 1.24 -15.26
C ARG A 263 18.65 1.95 -16.09
N ILE A 264 18.18 1.32 -17.16
CA ILE A 264 17.07 1.85 -17.98
C ILE A 264 15.81 1.97 -17.11
N LYS A 265 15.51 0.93 -16.33
CA LYS A 265 14.36 0.92 -15.42
C LYS A 265 14.47 1.96 -14.31
N GLY A 266 15.65 2.13 -13.73
CA GLY A 266 15.94 3.19 -12.75
C GLY A 266 15.67 4.57 -13.34
N CYS A 267 16.14 4.82 -14.57
CA CYS A 267 15.88 6.07 -15.28
C CYS A 267 14.38 6.30 -15.54
N ILE A 268 13.64 5.27 -15.97
CA ILE A 268 12.18 5.34 -16.17
C ILE A 268 11.44 5.66 -14.86
N LEU A 269 11.88 5.06 -13.75
CA LEU A 269 11.25 5.21 -12.44
C LEU A 269 11.71 6.46 -11.67
N GLY A 270 12.77 7.14 -12.14
CA GLY A 270 13.39 8.27 -11.46
C GLY A 270 14.16 7.89 -10.18
N ILE A 271 14.74 6.69 -10.15
CA ILE A 271 15.50 6.11 -9.02
C ILE A 271 17.01 6.19 -9.29
#